data_AF-A0A966GEM4-F1
#
_entry.id   AF-A0A966GEM4-F1
#
_cell.length_a   1.000
_cell.length_b   1.000
_cell.length_c   1.000
_cell.angle_alpha   90.00
_cell.angle_beta   90.00
_cell.angle_gamma   90.00
#
_symmetry.space_group_name_H-M   'P 1'
#
loop_
_entity.id
_entity.type
_entity.pdbx_description
1 polymer ?
#
loop_
_entity_poly.entity_id
_entity_poly.type
_entity_poly.pdbx_seq_one_letter_code
_entity_poly.pdbx_strand_id
1 'polypeptide(L)' 'MMLSLCAATVLAATPLLAQDIDFGTDSSQWSNDGECDDPRFRGPGMTTTTLLDADIRADATDCRSAYEA' A
#
# COMPACT_ATOMS: atom_id res chain seq x y z
N MET A 1 37.92 -17.24 -33.74
CA MET A 1 37.94 -16.43 -32.51
C MET A 1 36.57 -15.76 -32.41
N MET A 2 35.79 -16.27 -31.45
CA MET A 2 34.42 -15.99 -31.02
C MET A 2 33.63 -14.83 -31.66
N LEU A 3 32.43 -15.18 -32.17
CA LEU A 3 31.26 -14.31 -32.27
C LEU A 3 31.09 -13.54 -30.95
N SER A 4 31.20 -12.21 -30.98
CA SER A 4 30.73 -11.38 -29.87
C SER A 4 29.39 -10.77 -30.25
N LEU A 5 28.34 -11.37 -29.69
CA LEU A 5 26.96 -10.90 -29.69
C LEU A 5 26.92 -9.45 -29.19
N CYS A 6 26.65 -8.49 -30.08
CA CYS A 6 26.06 -7.22 -29.65
C CYS A 6 24.58 -7.49 -29.37
N ALA A 7 24.30 -8.18 -28.26
CA ALA A 7 22.95 -8.22 -27.73
C ALA A 7 22.65 -6.84 -27.15
N ALA A 8 21.97 -6.00 -27.93
CA ALA A 8 21.29 -4.85 -27.38
C ALA A 8 20.21 -5.38 -26.43
N THR A 9 20.57 -5.52 -25.16
CA THR A 9 19.62 -5.75 -24.09
C THR A 9 18.75 -4.50 -24.00
N VAL A 10 17.61 -4.52 -24.69
CA VAL A 10 16.50 -3.65 -24.34
C VAL A 10 16.15 -4.04 -22.91
N LEU A 11 16.62 -3.24 -21.95
CA LEU A 11 16.15 -3.32 -20.58
C LEU A 11 14.69 -2.89 -20.65
N ALA A 12 13.79 -3.87 -20.83
CA ALA A 12 12.39 -3.67 -20.57
C ALA A 12 12.33 -3.05 -19.17
N ALA A 13 11.82 -1.83 -19.09
CA ALA A 13 11.54 -1.17 -17.84
C ALA A 13 10.44 -1.99 -17.16
N THR A 14 10.84 -3.07 -16.50
CA THR A 14 10.05 -3.71 -15.46
C THR A 14 9.63 -2.60 -14.51
N PRO A 15 8.40 -2.61 -13.96
CA PRO A 15 8.10 -1.82 -12.77
C PRO A 15 8.95 -2.41 -11.63
N LEU A 16 10.26 -2.18 -11.67
CA LEU A 16 11.25 -2.71 -10.75
C LEU A 16 11.06 -2.14 -9.33
N LEU A 17 10.12 -1.20 -9.19
CA LEU A 17 9.71 -0.55 -7.97
C LEU A 17 8.19 -0.50 -7.85
N ALA A 18 7.46 -1.53 -8.32
CA ALA A 18 6.13 -1.77 -7.77
C ALA A 18 6.32 -2.16 -6.29
N GLN A 19 6.39 -1.15 -5.42
CA GLN A 19 6.46 -1.36 -3.98
C GLN A 19 5.05 -1.72 -3.51
N ASP A 20 4.90 -2.91 -2.93
CA ASP A 20 3.65 -3.28 -2.29
C ASP A 20 3.40 -2.31 -1.12
N ILE A 21 2.19 -1.78 -1.04
CA ILE A 21 1.79 -0.93 0.07
C ILE A 21 1.58 -1.82 1.29
N ASP A 22 2.35 -1.54 2.35
CA ASP A 22 2.13 -2.12 3.66
C ASP A 22 1.00 -1.37 4.38
N PHE A 23 -0.21 -1.94 4.31
CA PHE A 23 -1.41 -1.46 4.99
C PHE A 23 -1.41 -1.80 6.50
N GLY A 24 -0.55 -2.71 6.97
CA GLY A 24 -0.49 -3.13 8.37
C GLY A 24 -1.32 -4.38 8.68
N THR A 25 -1.94 -4.42 9.86
CA THR A 25 -2.76 -5.54 10.38
C THR A 25 -4.16 -5.06 10.78
N ASP A 26 -5.10 -5.97 11.08
CA ASP A 26 -6.42 -5.65 11.65
C ASP A 26 -6.44 -5.89 13.17
N SER A 27 -5.51 -5.26 13.89
CA SER A 27 -5.32 -5.48 15.33
C SER A 27 -6.04 -4.45 16.21
N SER A 28 -6.53 -3.35 15.64
CA SER A 28 -7.28 -2.35 16.37
C SER A 28 -8.65 -2.89 16.79
N GLN A 29 -9.21 -2.33 17.86
CA GLN A 29 -10.62 -2.55 18.19
C GLN A 29 -11.59 -1.91 17.18
N TRP A 30 -11.11 -0.97 16.37
CA TRP A 30 -11.88 -0.26 15.34
C TRP A 30 -11.65 -0.84 13.93
N SER A 31 -10.80 -1.86 13.79
CA SER A 31 -10.58 -2.49 12.47
C SER A 31 -11.87 -3.06 11.88
N ASN A 32 -12.04 -2.96 10.56
CA ASN A 32 -13.20 -3.47 9.82
C ASN A 32 -14.53 -2.77 10.19
N ASP A 33 -14.49 -1.50 10.56
CA ASP A 33 -15.67 -0.67 10.82
C ASP A 33 -16.09 0.19 9.60
N GLY A 34 -15.28 0.16 8.54
CA GLY A 34 -15.52 0.86 7.28
C GLY A 34 -14.80 2.21 7.17
N GLU A 35 -13.95 2.57 8.14
CA GLU A 35 -13.14 3.77 8.12
C GLU A 35 -11.64 3.44 8.25
N CYS A 36 -10.81 3.93 7.33
CA CYS A 36 -9.36 3.79 7.39
C CYS A 36 -8.74 4.69 8.47
N ASP A 37 -8.19 4.07 9.51
CA ASP A 37 -7.49 4.71 10.64
C ASP A 37 -5.97 4.88 10.40
N ASP A 38 -5.54 5.27 9.19
CA ASP A 38 -4.12 5.49 8.90
C ASP A 38 -3.86 6.83 8.18
N PRO A 39 -3.10 7.75 8.80
CA PRO A 39 -2.91 9.12 8.30
C PRO A 39 -2.00 9.20 7.08
N ARG A 40 -1.38 8.08 6.67
CA ARG A 40 -0.67 7.96 5.38
C ARG A 40 -1.64 7.99 4.21
N PHE A 41 -2.89 7.57 4.42
CA PHE A 41 -3.95 7.57 3.41
C PHE A 41 -4.82 8.82 3.56
N ARG A 42 -5.29 9.34 2.42
CA ARG A 42 -6.15 10.54 2.39
C ARG A 42 -7.26 10.40 1.36
N GLY A 43 -8.46 10.85 1.72
CA GLY A 43 -9.61 10.91 0.81
C GLY A 43 -10.87 10.25 1.38
N PRO A 44 -11.81 9.85 0.50
CA PRO A 44 -12.97 9.06 0.89
C PRO A 44 -12.56 7.79 1.65
N GLY A 45 -13.36 7.40 2.65
CA GLY A 45 -13.09 6.21 3.46
C GLY A 45 -12.05 6.42 4.56
N MET A 46 -11.50 7.61 4.75
CA MET A 46 -10.74 7.94 5.97
C MET A 46 -11.65 8.04 7.19
N THR A 47 -11.11 7.69 8.34
CA THR A 47 -11.70 8.02 9.64
C THR A 47 -12.05 9.50 9.76
N THR A 48 -13.29 9.74 10.20
CA THR A 48 -13.81 11.08 10.49
C THR A 48 -13.69 11.45 11.96
N THR A 49 -13.21 10.51 12.78
CA THR A 49 -13.06 10.67 14.23
C THR A 49 -11.63 11.03 14.62
N THR A 50 -11.36 11.09 15.92
CA THR A 50 -10.00 11.37 16.40
C THR A 50 -9.16 10.11 16.29
N LEU A 51 -8.19 10.13 15.39
CA LEU A 51 -7.21 9.06 15.23
C LEU A 51 -6.33 8.92 16.48
N LEU A 52 -6.23 7.69 17.01
CA LEU A 52 -5.28 7.35 18.07
C LEU A 52 -4.02 6.74 17.47
N ASP A 53 -2.86 7.00 18.07
CA ASP A 53 -1.59 6.43 17.61
C ASP A 53 -1.58 4.89 17.59
N ALA A 54 -2.39 4.27 18.45
CA ALA A 54 -2.53 2.81 18.54
C ALA A 54 -3.27 2.21 17.33
N ASP A 55 -4.04 3.02 16.59
CA ASP A 55 -4.85 2.57 15.45
C ASP A 55 -4.08 2.69 14.12
N ILE A 56 -2.98 3.45 14.10
CA ILE A 56 -2.11 3.59 12.93
C ILE A 56 -1.55 2.23 12.52
N ARG A 57 -1.76 1.83 11.26
CA ARG A 57 -1.37 0.52 10.69
C ARG A 57 -2.05 -0.68 11.37
N ALA A 58 -3.11 -0.44 12.13
CA ALA A 58 -3.84 -1.47 12.85
C ALA A 58 -5.27 -1.68 12.29
N ASP A 59 -5.54 -1.11 11.12
CA ASP A 59 -6.79 -1.25 10.37
C ASP A 59 -6.50 -1.44 8.85
N ALA A 60 -5.96 -2.61 8.49
CA ALA A 60 -5.42 -2.85 7.15
C ALA A 60 -6.49 -3.10 6.10
N THR A 61 -7.56 -3.81 6.45
CA THR A 61 -8.62 -4.20 5.53
C THR A 61 -9.41 -2.99 5.02
N ASP A 62 -9.76 -2.05 5.90
CA ASP A 62 -10.49 -0.84 5.50
C ASP A 62 -9.58 0.14 4.76
N CYS A 63 -8.35 0.34 5.21
CA CYS A 63 -7.38 1.17 4.48
C CYS A 63 -7.06 0.64 3.07
N ARG A 64 -6.99 -0.68 2.88
CA ARG A 64 -6.87 -1.27 1.55
C ARG A 64 -8.11 -0.99 0.71
N SER A 65 -9.28 -1.24 1.27
CA SER A 65 -10.55 -1.06 0.57
C SER A 65 -10.75 0.40 0.13
N ALA A 66 -10.41 1.36 1.00
CA ALA A 66 -10.46 2.79 0.69
C ALA A 66 -9.42 3.21 -0.35
N TYR A 67 -8.22 2.61 -0.36
CA TYR A 67 -7.18 2.90 -1.35
C TYR A 67 -7.53 2.36 -2.75
N GLU A 68 -8.23 1.23 -2.82
CA GLU A 68 -8.56 0.54 -4.09
C GLU A 68 -9.91 0.97 -4.71
N ALA A 69 -10.70 1.78 -3.99
CA ALA A 69 -12.01 2.29 -4.42
C ALA A 69 -11.93 3.47 -5.40
#